data_AF-A0A4R9PRW8-F1
#
_entry.id   AF-A0A4R9PRW8-F1
#
_cell.length_a   1.000
_cell.length_b   1.000
_cell.length_c   1.000
_cell.angle_alpha   90.00
_cell.angle_beta   90.00
_cell.angle_gamma   90.00
#
_symmetry.space_group_name_H-M   'P 1'
#
loop_
_entity.id
_entity.type
_entity.pdbx_description
1 polymer ?
#
loop_
_entity_poly.entity_id
_entity_poly.type
_entity_poly.pdbx_seq_one_letter_code
_entity_poly.pdbx_strand_id
1 'polypeptide(L)'
;SEVPKATQAAFDAVNAAGGINGCKIDYTIADDKADPAVAAQAARDLIDNKEAVALVGSASLLDCAVNSATYSRKKVLSVQGLGVDAAYFSSPNVAPVNVGPYTLSTAMAYYATNELK
;
A
#
# COMPACT_ATOMS: atom_id res chain seq x y z
N SER A 1 -6.39 -5.25 14.45
CA SER A 1 -6.99 -4.85 13.17
C SER A 1 -7.58 -6.09 12.52
N GLU A 2 -8.77 -6.00 11.92
CA GLU A 2 -9.38 -7.13 11.19
C GLU A 2 -8.91 -7.22 9.74
N VAL A 3 -8.23 -6.18 9.23
CA VAL A 3 -7.75 -6.11 7.84
C VAL A 3 -6.84 -7.30 7.47
N PRO A 4 -5.82 -7.69 8.25
CA PRO A 4 -4.97 -8.83 7.88
C PRO A 4 -5.73 -10.16 7.76
N LYS A 5 -6.75 -10.38 8.60
CA LYS A 5 -7.59 -11.59 8.53
C LYS A 5 -8.47 -11.57 7.27
N ALA A 6 -9.04 -10.42 6.94
CA ALA A 6 -9.83 -10.26 5.73
C ALA A 6 -8.98 -10.44 4.46
N THR A 7 -7.75 -9.89 4.44
CA THR A 7 -6.80 -10.10 3.35
C THR A 7 -6.42 -11.57 3.21
N GLN A 8 -6.10 -12.24 4.32
CA GLN A 8 -5.76 -13.66 4.30
C GLN A 8 -6.93 -14.49 3.76
N ALA A 9 -8.16 -14.27 4.23
CA ALA A 9 -9.33 -14.98 3.72
C ALA A 9 -9.55 -14.76 2.22
N ALA A 10 -9.31 -13.56 1.71
CA ALA A 10 -9.41 -13.26 0.28
C ALA A 10 -8.33 -14.02 -0.53
N PHE A 11 -7.09 -14.05 -0.05
CA PHE A 11 -6.00 -14.77 -0.73
C PHE A 11 -6.15 -16.29 -0.63
N ASP A 12 -6.67 -16.81 0.48
CA ASP A 12 -7.02 -18.21 0.63
C ASP A 12 -8.10 -18.64 -0.37
N ALA A 13 -9.10 -17.79 -0.61
CA ALA A 13 -10.11 -18.05 -1.63
C ALA A 13 -9.52 -18.09 -3.05
N VAL A 14 -8.58 -17.18 -3.37
CA VAL A 14 -7.84 -17.22 -4.65
C VAL A 14 -7.00 -18.50 -4.77
N ASN A 15 -6.31 -18.89 -3.70
CA ASN A 15 -5.51 -20.11 -3.65
C ASN A 15 -6.36 -21.37 -3.80
N ALA A 16 -7.55 -21.40 -3.21
CA ALA A 16 -8.50 -22.50 -3.34
C ALA A 16 -9.07 -22.61 -4.77
N ALA A 17 -9.19 -21.48 -5.48
CA ALA A 17 -9.58 -21.44 -6.89
C ALA A 17 -8.44 -21.81 -7.88
N GLY A 18 -7.29 -22.25 -7.38
CA GLY A 18 -6.14 -22.65 -8.21
C GLY A 18 -5.02 -21.62 -8.28
N GLY A 19 -5.11 -20.51 -7.55
CA GLY A 19 -4.10 -19.47 -7.52
C GLY A 19 -4.06 -18.59 -8.77
N ILE A 20 -3.07 -17.71 -8.85
CA ILE A 20 -2.86 -16.82 -9.99
C ILE A 20 -2.02 -17.56 -11.03
N ASN A 21 -2.63 -17.93 -12.16
CA ASN A 21 -1.98 -18.75 -13.20
C ASN A 21 -1.35 -20.05 -12.65
N GLY A 22 -2.01 -20.69 -11.67
CA GLY A 22 -1.50 -21.90 -11.01
C GLY A 22 -0.51 -21.65 -9.87
N CYS A 23 -0.09 -20.40 -9.63
CA CYS A 23 0.79 -20.02 -8.53
C CYS A 23 -0.03 -19.60 -7.30
N LYS A 24 0.25 -20.20 -6.14
CA LYS A 24 -0.39 -19.80 -4.88
C LYS A 24 0.26 -18.55 -4.32
N ILE A 25 -0.56 -17.69 -3.73
CA ILE A 25 -0.14 -16.52 -2.97
C ILE A 25 0.35 -17.01 -1.61
N ASP A 26 1.60 -16.69 -1.28
CA ASP A 26 2.11 -16.73 0.09
C ASP A 26 1.99 -15.31 0.69
N TYR A 27 1.39 -15.22 1.88
CA TYR A 27 1.03 -13.95 2.50
C TYR A 27 1.77 -13.78 3.82
N THR A 28 2.60 -12.75 3.88
CA THR A 28 3.30 -12.31 5.08
C THR A 28 3.01 -10.83 5.35
N ILE A 29 3.07 -10.45 6.63
CA ILE A 29 2.82 -9.10 7.10
C ILE A 29 3.95 -8.62 8.01
N ALA A 30 4.20 -7.32 7.98
CA ALA A 30 5.06 -6.64 8.94
C ALA A 30 4.35 -5.40 9.49
N ASP A 31 4.59 -5.11 10.77
CA ASP A 31 4.10 -3.91 11.45
C ASP A 31 5.26 -2.91 11.55
N ASP A 32 5.09 -1.74 10.95
CA ASP A 32 6.09 -0.67 10.99
C ASP A 32 6.10 0.11 12.32
N LYS A 33 5.13 -0.15 13.20
CA LYS A 33 4.96 0.48 14.51
C LYS A 33 4.92 2.01 14.47
N ALA A 34 4.56 2.59 13.32
CA ALA A 34 4.66 4.02 13.05
C ALA A 34 6.05 4.62 13.37
N ASP A 35 7.11 3.81 13.27
CA ASP A 35 8.49 4.25 13.46
C ASP A 35 9.26 4.18 12.12
N PRO A 36 9.92 5.27 11.68
CA PRO A 36 10.61 5.27 10.39
C PRO A 36 11.73 4.22 10.26
N ALA A 37 12.46 3.92 11.33
CA ALA A 37 13.54 2.94 11.30
C ALA A 37 12.98 1.51 11.21
N VAL A 38 11.90 1.22 11.95
CA VAL A 38 11.18 -0.04 11.88
C VAL A 38 10.52 -0.21 10.51
N ALA A 39 9.90 0.83 9.95
CA ALA A 39 9.33 0.82 8.60
C ALA A 39 10.38 0.46 7.54
N ALA A 40 11.56 1.07 7.61
CA ALA A 40 12.66 0.79 6.69
C ALA A 40 13.18 -0.64 6.84
N GLN A 41 13.24 -1.15 8.08
CA GLN A 41 13.70 -2.50 8.35
C GLN A 41 12.69 -3.56 7.92
N ALA A 42 11.40 -3.33 8.17
CA ALA A 42 10.31 -4.19 7.76
C ALA A 42 10.27 -4.34 6.23
N ALA A 43 10.37 -3.22 5.50
CA ALA A 43 10.44 -3.25 4.04
C ALA A 43 11.64 -4.06 3.51
N ARG A 44 12.82 -3.89 4.12
CA ARG A 44 14.00 -4.69 3.75
C ARG A 44 13.83 -6.16 4.07
N ASP A 45 13.28 -6.51 5.23
CA ASP A 45 13.06 -7.92 5.58
C ASP A 45 12.09 -8.58 4.60
N LEU A 46 10.95 -7.92 4.31
CA LEU A 46 9.97 -8.42 3.36
C LEU A 46 10.57 -8.64 1.96
N ILE A 47 11.36 -7.68 1.46
CA ILE A 47 11.91 -7.75 0.10
C ILE A 47 13.12 -8.69 0.03
N ASP A 48 14.10 -8.51 0.92
CA ASP A 48 15.41 -9.15 0.80
C ASP A 48 15.46 -10.54 1.44
N ASN A 49 14.72 -10.76 2.53
CA ASN A 49 14.76 -12.04 3.27
C ASN A 49 13.53 -12.90 3.02
N LYS A 50 12.35 -12.29 2.87
CA LYS A 50 11.09 -12.98 2.55
C LYS A 50 10.80 -13.04 1.05
N GLU A 51 11.66 -12.43 0.24
CA GLU A 51 11.60 -12.46 -1.22
C GLU A 51 10.24 -12.00 -1.78
N ALA A 52 9.60 -11.03 -1.12
CA ALA A 52 8.31 -10.52 -1.53
C ALA A 52 8.41 -9.89 -2.93
N VAL A 53 7.62 -10.41 -3.86
CA VAL A 53 7.58 -9.94 -5.26
C VAL A 53 6.75 -8.65 -5.45
N ALA A 54 5.86 -8.36 -4.50
CA ALA A 54 5.05 -7.15 -4.46
C ALA A 54 4.65 -6.84 -3.01
N LEU A 55 4.37 -5.58 -2.74
CA LEU A 55 3.81 -5.12 -1.47
C LEU A 55 2.37 -4.68 -1.70
N VAL A 56 1.47 -5.02 -0.79
CA VAL A 56 0.03 -4.79 -0.96
C VAL A 56 -0.64 -4.35 0.32
N GLY A 57 -1.65 -3.49 0.21
CA GLY A 57 -2.57 -3.16 1.29
C GLY A 57 -1.97 -2.39 2.47
N SER A 58 -0.81 -1.75 2.29
CA SER A 58 -0.20 -0.94 3.36
C SER A 58 -1.16 0.16 3.83
N ALA A 59 -1.24 0.30 5.16
CA ALA A 59 -1.96 1.36 5.87
C ALA A 59 -0.99 2.31 6.59
N SER A 60 0.30 2.18 6.32
CA SER A 60 1.34 3.01 6.91
C SER A 60 1.21 4.47 6.49
N LEU A 61 1.40 5.37 7.44
CA LEU A 61 1.52 6.80 7.15
C LEU A 61 2.92 7.18 6.63
N LEU A 62 3.91 6.31 6.80
CA LEU A 62 5.33 6.61 6.57
C LEU A 62 5.89 5.92 5.32
N ASP A 63 5.23 4.87 4.84
CA ASP A 63 5.82 3.91 3.91
C ASP A 63 6.40 4.54 2.64
N CYS A 64 5.67 5.39 1.90
CA CYS A 64 6.28 6.01 0.70
C CYS A 64 7.40 6.98 1.04
N ALA A 65 7.24 7.79 2.08
CA ALA A 65 8.26 8.76 2.48
C ALA A 65 9.58 8.04 2.86
N VAL A 66 9.47 6.87 3.50
CA VAL A 66 10.63 6.10 3.98
C VAL A 66 11.17 5.13 2.92
N ASN A 67 10.29 4.44 2.18
CA ASN A 67 10.64 3.25 1.42
C ASN A 67 10.53 3.38 -0.11
N SER A 68 9.90 4.41 -0.66
CA SER A 68 9.70 4.54 -2.12
C SER A 68 10.98 4.41 -2.93
N ALA A 69 12.08 5.02 -2.47
CA ALA A 69 13.39 4.90 -3.13
C ALA A 69 13.96 3.48 -3.05
N THR A 70 13.74 2.76 -1.95
CA THR A 70 14.14 1.34 -1.82
C THR A 70 13.38 0.47 -2.80
N TYR A 71 12.06 0.65 -2.88
CA TYR A 71 11.19 -0.06 -3.82
C TYR A 71 11.61 0.17 -5.28
N SER A 72 11.89 1.43 -5.65
CA SER A 72 12.45 1.77 -6.97
C SER A 72 13.78 1.04 -7.25
N ARG A 73 14.74 1.06 -6.31
CA ARG A 73 16.04 0.38 -6.49
C ARG A 73 15.92 -1.14 -6.60
N LYS A 74 15.01 -1.73 -5.81
CA LYS A 74 14.75 -3.18 -5.78
C LYS A 74 13.79 -3.63 -6.87
N LYS A 75 13.20 -2.71 -7.63
CA LYS A 75 12.17 -2.96 -8.65
C LYS A 75 10.94 -3.68 -8.09
N VAL A 76 10.55 -3.32 -6.87
CA VAL A 76 9.33 -3.83 -6.21
C VAL A 76 8.24 -2.79 -6.33
N LEU A 77 7.03 -3.22 -6.67
CA LEU A 77 5.85 -2.37 -6.72
C LEU A 77 5.05 -2.49 -5.42
N SER A 78 4.49 -1.37 -4.97
CA SER A 78 3.62 -1.31 -3.80
C SER A 78 2.22 -0.83 -4.20
N VAL A 79 1.21 -1.68 -3.99
CA VAL A 79 -0.21 -1.33 -4.16
C VAL A 79 -0.78 -1.01 -2.79
N GLN A 80 -0.96 0.27 -2.50
CA GLN A 80 -1.31 0.67 -1.14
C GLN A 80 -2.80 0.72 -0.87
N GLY A 81 -3.18 0.36 0.36
CA GLY A 81 -4.55 0.54 0.87
C GLY A 81 -4.86 2.00 1.18
N LEU A 82 -3.88 2.76 1.70
CA LEU A 82 -4.04 4.15 2.09
C LEU A 82 -3.00 5.07 1.44
N GLY A 83 -3.40 5.85 0.44
CA GLY A 83 -2.63 6.99 -0.09
C GLY A 83 -3.05 8.28 0.60
N VAL A 84 -2.32 8.67 1.65
CA VAL A 84 -2.62 9.86 2.47
C VAL A 84 -1.71 11.07 2.15
N ASP A 85 -0.52 10.80 1.66
CA ASP A 85 0.47 11.78 1.22
C ASP A 85 0.48 11.94 -0.31
N ALA A 86 0.77 13.15 -0.81
CA ALA A 86 0.82 13.43 -2.24
C ALA A 86 1.90 12.61 -2.96
N ALA A 87 3.01 12.29 -2.29
CA ALA A 87 4.12 11.52 -2.85
C ALA A 87 3.70 10.12 -3.32
N TYR A 88 2.67 9.55 -2.68
CA TYR A 88 2.09 8.27 -3.09
C TYR A 88 1.50 8.30 -4.51
N PHE A 89 1.15 9.47 -5.03
CA PHE A 89 0.57 9.66 -6.37
C PHE A 89 1.58 10.12 -7.41
N SER A 90 2.81 10.43 -6.99
CA SER A 90 3.91 10.82 -7.89
C SER A 90 5.00 9.75 -8.03
N SER A 91 5.01 8.73 -7.18
CA SER A 91 6.00 7.65 -7.23
C SER A 91 5.65 6.61 -8.31
N PRO A 92 6.56 6.26 -9.23
CA PRO A 92 6.27 5.32 -10.32
C PRO A 92 6.08 3.87 -9.86
N ASN A 93 6.51 3.55 -8.63
CA ASN A 93 6.48 2.21 -8.06
C ASN A 93 5.47 2.08 -6.91
N VAL A 94 4.63 3.09 -6.70
CA VAL A 94 3.55 3.06 -5.70
C VAL A 94 2.23 3.40 -6.36
N ALA A 95 1.21 2.58 -6.11
CA ALA A 95 -0.12 2.72 -6.68
C ALA A 95 -1.18 2.61 -5.56
N PRO A 96 -1.63 3.73 -4.99
CA PRO A 96 -2.70 3.72 -4.00
C PRO A 96 -4.05 3.38 -4.63
N VAL A 97 -4.90 2.66 -3.88
CA VAL A 97 -6.26 2.29 -4.34
C VAL A 97 -7.34 3.32 -3.98
N ASN A 98 -6.99 4.38 -3.25
CA ASN A 98 -7.90 5.47 -2.88
C ASN A 98 -7.68 6.72 -3.75
N VAL A 99 -8.63 7.67 -3.67
CA VAL A 99 -8.63 8.91 -4.47
C VAL A 99 -7.67 10.00 -3.98
N GLY A 100 -6.79 9.68 -3.03
CA GLY A 100 -5.79 10.60 -2.49
C GLY A 100 -6.35 11.72 -1.61
N PRO A 101 -5.45 12.54 -1.04
CA PRO A 101 -5.81 13.51 0.01
C PRO A 101 -6.57 14.74 -0.50
N TYR A 102 -6.48 15.08 -1.79
CA TYR A 102 -7.01 16.34 -2.30
C TYR A 102 -8.41 16.26 -2.85
N THR A 103 -8.90 15.06 -3.21
CA THR A 103 -10.18 14.90 -3.89
C THR A 103 -11.36 15.48 -3.10
N LEU A 104 -11.43 15.21 -1.79
CA LEU A 104 -12.50 15.75 -0.94
C LEU A 104 -12.40 17.27 -0.81
N SER A 105 -11.20 17.81 -0.58
CA SER A 105 -10.97 19.25 -0.48
C SER A 105 -11.37 19.98 -1.77
N THR A 106 -11.03 19.42 -2.94
CA THR A 106 -11.43 19.94 -4.24
C THR A 106 -12.95 19.90 -4.42
N ALA A 107 -13.61 18.79 -4.06
CA ALA A 107 -15.06 18.66 -4.16
C ALA A 107 -15.78 19.68 -3.25
N MET A 108 -15.31 19.87 -2.02
CA MET A 108 -15.87 20.84 -1.08
C MET A 108 -15.67 22.28 -1.56
N ALA A 109 -14.48 22.61 -2.06
CA ALA A 109 -14.23 23.93 -2.63
C ALA A 109 -15.14 24.20 -3.83
N TYR A 110 -15.32 23.21 -4.72
CA TYR A 110 -16.22 23.31 -5.87
C TYR A 110 -17.67 23.55 -5.43
N TYR A 111 -18.19 22.76 -4.49
CA TYR A 111 -19.53 22.95 -3.94
C TYR A 111 -19.70 24.35 -3.34
N ALA A 112 -18.74 24.81 -2.53
CA ALA A 112 -18.81 26.13 -1.91
C ALA A 112 -18.87 27.26 -2.95
N THR A 113 -18.15 27.15 -4.06
CA THR A 113 -18.16 28.18 -5.12
C THR A 113 -19.46 28.24 -5.93
N ASN A 114 -20.22 27.14 -5.97
CA ASN A 114 -21.42 27.01 -6.81
C ASN A 114 -22.72 27.10 -6.02
N GLU A 115 -22.77 26.57 -4.80
CA GLU A 115 -24.02 26.36 -4.04
C GLU A 115 -24.12 27.19 -2.75
N LEU A 116 -22.99 27.66 -2.20
CA LEU A 116 -22.97 28.41 -0.93
C LEU A 116 -22.88 29.94 -1.12
N LYS A 117 -23.27 30.44 -2.31
CA LYS A 117 -23.36 31.88 -2.59
C LYS A 117 -24.62 32.51 -2.03
#